data_AF-A0A355B8S3-F1
#
_entry.id   AF-A0A355B8S3-F1
#
_cell.length_a   1.000
_cell.length_b   1.000
_cell.length_c   1.000
_cell.angle_alpha   90.00
_cell.angle_beta   90.00
_cell.angle_gamma   90.00
#
_symmetry.space_group_name_H-M   'P 1'
#
loop_
_entity.id
_entity.type
_entity.pdbx_description
1 polymer ?
#
loop_
_entity_poly.entity_id
_entity_poly.type
_entity_poly.pdbx_seq_one_letter_code
_entity_poly.pdbx_strand_id
1 'polypeptide(L)'
;MVVSLAMAPLTAFHFQQIQLAGLVTNFILIPVASFVVPLSFLLSAFAAGASAVGMGWFDKVVSLAEWLPGLLAAGMMAVTRLAASVPAGTLDVPKPGAFPIAMFLASLTVALGVRRAAIRQAGWMAVALSMAIIVWPLALASAKVTGRATLIFPDAGRKDVFFIRLPDGRGFAVDANRPDRGGFDTWRRVLAPLLRNQGERNWEALILWAAPAAGRL
;
A
#
# COMPACT_ATOMS: atom_id res chain seq x y z
N MET A 1 -7.20 -11.03 -9.14
CA MET A 1 -5.83 -10.99 -9.73
C MET A 1 -5.67 -9.88 -10.76
N VAL A 2 -6.51 -9.80 -11.80
CA VAL A 2 -6.37 -8.78 -12.87
C VAL A 2 -6.37 -7.34 -12.35
N VAL A 3 -7.28 -7.01 -11.43
CA VAL A 3 -7.36 -5.66 -10.82
C VAL A 3 -6.09 -5.32 -10.04
N SER A 4 -5.58 -6.26 -9.23
CA SER A 4 -4.37 -6.06 -8.43
C SER A 4 -3.14 -5.85 -9.31
N LEU A 5 -3.03 -6.59 -10.41
CA LEU A 5 -1.96 -6.43 -11.41
C LEU A 5 -2.08 -5.12 -12.18
N ALA A 6 -3.30 -4.72 -12.57
CA ALA A 6 -3.53 -3.46 -13.27
C ALA A 6 -3.25 -2.23 -12.39
N MET A 7 -3.54 -2.33 -11.08
CA MET A 7 -3.31 -1.26 -10.11
C MET A 7 -1.87 -1.24 -9.57
N ALA A 8 -1.09 -2.31 -9.72
CA ALA A 8 0.28 -2.41 -9.22
C ALA A 8 1.19 -1.22 -9.60
N PRO A 9 1.22 -0.71 -10.86
CA PRO A 9 2.03 0.47 -11.18
C PRO A 9 1.50 1.75 -10.54
N LEU A 10 0.18 1.86 -10.35
CA LEU A 10 -0.42 3.03 -9.70
C LEU A 10 -0.14 3.05 -8.20
N THR A 11 -0.21 1.88 -7.53
CA THR A 11 0.16 1.73 -6.13
C THR A 11 1.66 1.88 -5.93
N ALA A 12 2.49 1.41 -6.87
CA ALA A 12 3.92 1.67 -6.86
C ALA A 12 4.24 3.16 -7.02
N PHE A 13 3.48 3.91 -7.82
CA PHE A 13 3.69 5.36 -7.98
C PHE A 13 3.29 6.18 -6.75
N HIS A 14 2.14 5.89 -6.15
CA HIS A 14 1.60 6.66 -5.02
C HIS A 14 2.16 6.21 -3.67
N PHE A 15 2.22 4.90 -3.46
CA PHE A 15 2.57 4.31 -2.16
C PHE A 15 3.94 3.66 -2.15
N GLN A 16 4.62 3.56 -3.31
CA GLN A 16 5.89 2.86 -3.42
C GLN A 16 5.84 1.43 -2.87
N GLN A 17 4.67 0.80 -3.01
CA GLN A 17 4.37 -0.51 -2.47
C GLN A 17 3.55 -1.30 -3.49
N ILE A 18 3.91 -2.57 -3.65
CA ILE A 18 3.15 -3.58 -4.39
C ILE A 18 2.69 -4.64 -3.39
N GLN A 19 1.38 -4.77 -3.23
CA GLN A 19 0.79 -5.71 -2.27
C GLN A 19 0.70 -7.12 -2.87
N LEU A 20 1.73 -7.94 -2.64
CA LEU A 20 1.76 -9.34 -3.08
C LEU A 20 0.71 -10.18 -2.34
N ALA A 21 0.58 -9.99 -1.03
CA ALA A 21 -0.43 -10.69 -0.23
C ALA A 21 -1.84 -10.38 -0.76
N GLY A 22 -2.05 -9.16 -1.25
CA GLY A 22 -3.27 -8.71 -1.93
C GLY A 22 -3.64 -9.56 -3.14
N LEU A 23 -2.68 -10.15 -3.85
CA LEU A 23 -2.98 -10.97 -5.03
C LEU A 23 -3.75 -12.25 -4.65
N VAL A 24 -3.36 -12.87 -3.54
CA VAL A 24 -3.95 -14.10 -3.02
C VAL A 24 -5.22 -13.79 -2.23
N THR A 25 -5.17 -12.81 -1.33
CA THR A 25 -6.34 -12.48 -0.51
C THR A 25 -7.51 -11.97 -1.32
N ASN A 26 -7.27 -11.17 -2.37
CA ASN A 26 -8.34 -10.67 -3.23
C ASN A 26 -9.09 -11.79 -3.97
N PHE A 27 -8.51 -12.98 -4.14
CA PHE A 27 -9.23 -14.12 -4.72
C PHE A 27 -10.40 -14.57 -3.85
N ILE A 28 -10.25 -14.48 -2.52
CA ILE A 28 -11.26 -14.87 -1.55
C ILE A 28 -12.12 -13.66 -1.18
N LEU A 29 -11.49 -12.51 -0.91
CA LEU A 29 -12.17 -11.32 -0.43
C LEU A 29 -13.09 -10.69 -1.48
N ILE A 30 -12.73 -10.67 -2.77
CA ILE A 30 -13.56 -10.02 -3.79
C ILE A 30 -14.89 -10.77 -3.98
N PRO A 31 -14.94 -12.09 -4.22
CA PRO A 31 -16.21 -12.80 -4.36
C PRO A 31 -17.09 -12.68 -3.12
N VAL A 32 -16.50 -12.79 -1.92
CA VAL A 32 -17.24 -12.66 -0.66
C VAL A 32 -17.77 -11.23 -0.50
N ALA A 33 -16.96 -10.21 -0.78
CA ALA A 33 -17.40 -8.80 -0.74
C ALA A 33 -18.54 -8.53 -1.73
N SER A 34 -18.45 -9.08 -2.94
CA SER A 34 -19.49 -8.95 -3.98
C SER A 34 -20.82 -9.54 -3.57
N PHE A 35 -20.85 -10.48 -2.63
CA PHE A 35 -22.09 -11.04 -2.08
C PHE A 35 -22.55 -10.31 -0.81
N VAL A 36 -21.62 -10.05 0.12
CA VAL A 36 -21.91 -9.42 1.42
C VAL A 36 -22.38 -7.99 1.27
N VAL A 37 -21.76 -7.20 0.38
CA VAL A 37 -22.08 -5.76 0.25
C VAL A 37 -23.51 -5.55 -0.29
N PRO A 38 -23.94 -6.15 -1.42
CA PRO A 38 -25.31 -6.01 -1.88
C PRO A 38 -26.33 -6.59 -0.92
N LEU A 39 -26.03 -7.73 -0.29
CA LEU A 39 -26.94 -8.37 0.67
C LEU A 39 -27.15 -7.47 1.90
N SER A 40 -26.08 -6.91 2.46
CA SER A 40 -26.15 -5.99 3.60
C SER A 40 -26.91 -4.71 3.24
N PHE A 41 -26.70 -4.19 2.03
CA PHE A 41 -27.42 -3.03 1.53
C PHE A 41 -28.93 -3.30 1.39
N LEU A 42 -29.30 -4.44 0.80
CA LEU A 42 -30.70 -4.83 0.68
C LEU A 42 -31.36 -4.99 2.05
N LEU A 43 -30.71 -5.69 2.98
CA LEU A 43 -31.22 -5.86 4.35
C LEU A 43 -31.42 -4.51 5.05
N SER A 44 -30.44 -3.60 4.92
CA SER A 44 -30.52 -2.25 5.50
C SER A 44 -31.65 -1.41 4.87
N ALA A 45 -31.82 -1.49 3.55
CA ALA A 45 -32.86 -0.77 2.83
C ALA A 45 -34.27 -1.29 3.18
N PHE A 46 -34.44 -2.61 3.29
CA PHE A 46 -35.69 -3.23 3.71
C PHE A 46 -36.02 -2.94 5.18
N ALA A 47 -35.02 -2.92 6.08
CA ALA A 47 -35.21 -2.53 7.46
C ALA A 47 -35.68 -1.07 7.58
N ALA A 48 -35.01 -0.16 6.87
CA ALA A 48 -35.42 1.25 6.82
C ALA A 48 -36.85 1.41 6.29
N GLY A 49 -37.22 0.70 5.21
CA GLY A 49 -38.58 0.71 4.68
C GLY A 49 -39.63 0.13 5.63
N ALA A 50 -39.33 -0.99 6.29
CA ALA A 50 -40.25 -1.65 7.22
C ALA A 50 -40.48 -0.82 8.50
N SER A 51 -39.44 -0.16 9.01
CA SER A 51 -39.54 0.78 10.13
C SER A 51 -40.44 1.98 9.79
N ALA A 52 -40.39 2.47 8.55
CA ALA A 52 -41.23 3.58 8.08
C ALA A 52 -42.72 3.20 7.98
N VAL A 53 -43.03 1.91 7.77
CA VAL A 53 -44.40 1.37 7.68
C VAL A 53 -44.91 0.83 9.03
N GLY A 54 -44.10 0.89 10.09
CA GLY A 54 -44.49 0.48 11.45
C GLY A 54 -44.48 -1.04 11.68
N MET A 55 -43.80 -1.82 10.84
CA MET A 55 -43.65 -3.28 11.02
C MET A 55 -42.48 -3.62 11.95
N GLY A 56 -42.58 -3.29 13.24
CA GLY A 56 -41.52 -3.54 14.23
C GLY A 56 -41.16 -5.02 14.46
N TRP A 57 -41.97 -5.98 13.97
CA TRP A 57 -41.61 -7.40 13.98
C TRP A 57 -40.56 -7.75 12.91
N PHE A 58 -40.49 -6.95 11.84
CA PHE A 58 -39.58 -7.15 10.72
C PHE A 58 -38.12 -6.88 11.11
N ASP A 59 -37.88 -5.95 12.05
CA ASP A 59 -36.55 -5.68 12.58
C ASP A 59 -35.90 -6.92 13.22
N LYS A 60 -36.69 -7.78 13.88
CA LYS A 60 -36.18 -9.05 14.43
C LYS A 60 -35.76 -10.02 13.33
N VAL A 61 -36.51 -10.08 12.23
CA VAL A 61 -36.19 -10.93 11.08
C VAL A 61 -34.93 -10.43 10.37
N VAL A 62 -34.79 -9.11 10.21
CA VAL A 62 -33.58 -8.50 9.66
C VAL A 62 -32.38 -8.79 10.56
N SER A 63 -32.50 -8.62 11.88
CA SER A 63 -31.38 -8.90 12.80
C SER A 63 -30.89 -10.35 12.73
N LEU A 64 -31.81 -11.30 12.47
CA LEU A 64 -31.47 -12.71 12.29
C LEU A 64 -30.78 -12.94 10.92
N ALA A 65 -31.23 -12.23 9.88
CA ALA A 65 -30.64 -12.29 8.55
C ALA A 65 -29.26 -11.60 8.47
N GLU A 66 -29.00 -10.60 9.30
CA GLU A 66 -27.73 -9.87 9.40
C GLU A 66 -26.59 -10.70 10.00
N TRP A 67 -26.91 -11.79 10.70
CA TRP A 67 -25.90 -12.67 11.29
C TRP A 67 -24.93 -13.25 10.25
N LEU A 68 -25.45 -13.60 9.06
CA LEU A 68 -24.64 -14.18 7.98
C LEU A 68 -23.68 -13.16 7.34
N PRO A 69 -24.10 -11.95 6.91
CA PRO A 69 -23.20 -10.87 6.53
C PRO A 69 -22.19 -10.51 7.62
N GLY A 70 -22.61 -10.45 8.89
CA GLY A 70 -21.75 -10.14 10.02
C GLY A 70 -20.62 -11.17 10.21
N LEU A 71 -20.95 -12.47 10.12
CA LEU A 71 -19.98 -13.55 10.19
C LEU A 71 -18.98 -13.49 9.03
N LEU A 72 -19.47 -13.25 7.81
CA LEU A 72 -18.62 -13.14 6.62
C LEU A 72 -17.70 -11.92 6.71
N ALA A 73 -18.20 -10.78 7.20
CA ALA A 73 -17.39 -9.59 7.42
C ALA A 73 -16.31 -9.81 8.49
N ALA A 74 -16.63 -10.49 9.59
CA ALA A 74 -15.65 -10.87 10.61
C ALA A 74 -14.58 -11.81 10.03
N GLY A 75 -14.98 -12.77 9.19
CA GLY A 75 -14.07 -13.64 8.45
C GLY A 75 -13.13 -12.85 7.53
N MET A 76 -13.66 -11.88 6.78
CA MET A 76 -12.86 -10.97 5.95
C MET A 76 -11.85 -10.17 6.78
N MET A 77 -12.25 -9.68 7.97
CA MET A 77 -11.33 -8.99 8.89
C MET A 77 -10.22 -9.92 9.40
N ALA A 78 -10.54 -11.18 9.71
CA ALA A 78 -9.53 -12.14 10.14
C ALA A 78 -8.52 -12.43 9.01
N VAL A 79 -9.00 -12.66 7.78
CA VAL A 79 -8.15 -12.91 6.61
C VAL A 79 -7.25 -11.71 6.30
N THR A 80 -7.78 -10.48 6.38
CA THR A 80 -6.97 -9.27 6.16
C THR A 80 -5.92 -9.05 7.25
N ARG A 81 -6.25 -9.32 8.53
CA ARG A 81 -5.27 -9.28 9.63
C ARG A 81 -4.16 -10.32 9.46
N LEU A 82 -4.53 -11.55 9.10
CA LEU A 82 -3.57 -12.60 8.81
C LEU A 82 -2.65 -12.21 7.64
N ALA A 83 -3.21 -11.69 6.56
CA ALA A 83 -2.43 -11.24 5.42
C ALA A 83 -1.51 -10.04 5.74
N ALA A 84 -1.95 -9.14 6.61
CA ALA A 84 -1.12 -8.04 7.11
C ALA A 84 0.03 -8.52 8.01
N SER A 85 -0.14 -9.67 8.67
CA SER A 85 0.90 -10.27 9.51
C SER A 85 1.98 -11.03 8.72
N VAL A 86 1.76 -11.31 7.42
CA VAL A 86 2.74 -12.03 6.59
C VAL A 86 3.95 -11.13 6.30
N PRO A 87 5.15 -11.47 6.82
CA PRO A 87 6.36 -10.77 6.45
C PRO A 87 6.62 -10.97 4.95
N ALA A 88 6.91 -9.89 4.23
CA ALA A 88 6.99 -9.80 2.76
C ALA A 88 5.66 -9.82 1.98
N GLY A 89 4.51 -9.63 2.65
CA GLY A 89 3.23 -9.42 1.96
C GLY A 89 3.18 -8.15 1.08
N THR A 90 4.12 -7.23 1.29
CA THR A 90 4.28 -6.00 0.51
C THR A 90 5.71 -5.90 0.01
N LEU A 91 5.88 -5.73 -1.30
CA LEU A 91 7.15 -5.35 -1.90
C LEU A 91 7.24 -3.84 -1.98
N ASP A 92 8.26 -3.29 -1.34
CA ASP A 92 8.58 -1.88 -1.42
C ASP A 92 9.34 -1.59 -2.72
N VAL A 93 8.85 -0.67 -3.55
CA VAL A 93 9.41 -0.36 -4.87
C VAL A 93 9.63 1.15 -4.99
N PRO A 94 10.80 1.62 -5.48
CA PRO A 94 11.01 3.05 -5.73
C PRO A 94 9.96 3.61 -6.70
N LYS A 95 9.67 4.91 -6.61
CA LYS A 95 8.63 5.54 -7.45
C LYS A 95 8.99 5.36 -8.92
N PRO A 96 8.18 4.63 -9.72
CA PRO A 96 8.42 4.53 -11.14
C PRO A 96 8.25 5.89 -11.81
N GLY A 97 9.04 6.16 -12.85
CA GLY A 97 8.82 7.31 -13.71
C GLY A 97 7.46 7.25 -14.42
N ALA A 98 6.97 8.39 -14.90
CA ALA A 98 5.71 8.45 -15.66
C ALA A 98 5.77 7.62 -16.97
N PHE A 99 6.95 7.51 -17.58
CA PHE A 99 7.16 6.79 -18.83
C PHE A 99 6.93 5.27 -18.72
N PRO A 100 7.54 4.53 -17.75
CA PRO A 100 7.22 3.13 -17.50
C PRO A 100 5.74 2.85 -17.27
N ILE A 101 5.04 3.74 -16.56
CA ILE A 101 3.60 3.62 -16.28
C ILE A 101 2.80 3.77 -17.58
N ALA A 102 3.12 4.78 -18.39
CA ALA A 102 2.45 4.99 -19.67
C ALA A 102 2.65 3.80 -20.62
N MET A 103 3.87 3.25 -20.68
CA MET A 103 4.15 2.03 -21.47
C MET A 103 3.36 0.82 -20.95
N PHE A 104 3.26 0.65 -19.63
CA PHE A 104 2.46 -0.43 -19.05
C PHE A 104 0.99 -0.30 -19.44
N LEU A 105 0.40 0.89 -19.31
CA LEU A 105 -1.01 1.11 -19.65
C LEU A 105 -1.26 0.91 -21.15
N ALA A 106 -0.38 1.42 -22.01
CA ALA A 106 -0.49 1.26 -23.46
C ALA A 106 -0.31 -0.21 -23.91
N SER A 107 0.61 -0.95 -23.29
CA SER A 107 0.78 -2.37 -23.59
C SER A 107 -0.41 -3.20 -23.09
N LEU A 108 -1.00 -2.84 -21.95
CA LEU A 108 -2.19 -3.49 -21.41
C LEU A 108 -3.42 -3.27 -22.29
N THR A 109 -3.62 -2.06 -22.84
CA THR A 109 -4.73 -1.80 -23.76
C THR A 109 -4.59 -2.59 -25.07
N VAL A 110 -3.35 -2.72 -25.59
CA VAL A 110 -3.07 -3.56 -26.78
C VAL A 110 -3.30 -5.04 -26.48
N ALA A 111 -2.85 -5.52 -25.32
CA ALA A 111 -3.01 -6.91 -24.91
C ALA A 111 -4.48 -7.32 -24.70
N LEU A 112 -5.34 -6.38 -24.28
CA LEU A 112 -6.77 -6.63 -24.04
C LEU A 112 -7.65 -6.32 -25.26
N GLY A 113 -7.27 -5.35 -26.10
CA GLY A 113 -8.08 -4.88 -27.22
C GLY A 113 -7.89 -5.64 -28.53
N VAL A 114 -6.76 -6.33 -28.72
CA VAL A 114 -6.42 -6.95 -30.01
C VAL A 114 -6.76 -8.44 -30.03
N ARG A 115 -7.58 -8.86 -31.02
CA ARG A 115 -7.96 -10.27 -31.22
C ARG A 115 -6.89 -11.14 -31.89
N ARG A 116 -5.94 -10.52 -32.62
CA ARG A 116 -4.83 -11.26 -33.27
C ARG A 116 -3.86 -11.81 -32.22
N ALA A 117 -3.69 -13.13 -32.20
CA ALA A 117 -2.91 -13.84 -31.20
C ALA A 117 -1.45 -13.37 -31.09
N ALA A 118 -0.76 -13.12 -32.22
CA ALA A 118 0.63 -12.66 -32.23
C ALA A 118 0.80 -11.27 -31.58
N ILE A 119 -0.12 -10.34 -31.88
CA ILE A 119 -0.09 -8.98 -31.30
C ILE A 119 -0.48 -9.03 -29.82
N ARG A 120 -1.40 -9.92 -29.45
CA ARG A 120 -1.78 -10.15 -28.05
C ARG A 120 -0.61 -10.68 -27.23
N GLN A 121 0.14 -11.65 -27.75
CA GLN A 121 1.34 -12.19 -27.12
C GLN A 121 2.42 -11.13 -26.95
N ALA A 122 2.67 -10.31 -27.98
CA ALA A 122 3.59 -9.19 -27.91
C ALA A 122 3.17 -8.15 -26.85
N GLY A 123 1.87 -7.86 -26.73
CA GLY A 123 1.31 -6.99 -25.69
C GLY A 123 1.59 -7.52 -24.28
N TRP A 124 1.34 -8.81 -24.03
CA TRP A 124 1.66 -9.42 -22.73
C TRP A 124 3.15 -9.44 -22.42
N MET A 125 4.00 -9.63 -23.44
CA MET A 125 5.46 -9.56 -23.29
C MET A 125 5.90 -8.13 -22.93
N ALA A 126 5.30 -7.11 -23.53
CA ALA A 126 5.55 -5.71 -23.20
C ALA A 126 5.04 -5.33 -21.79
N VAL A 127 3.91 -5.89 -21.35
CA VAL A 127 3.42 -5.76 -19.97
C VAL A 127 4.43 -6.37 -18.98
N ALA A 128 4.94 -7.56 -19.26
CA ALA A 128 5.95 -8.20 -18.42
C ALA A 128 7.25 -7.40 -18.38
N LEU A 129 7.71 -6.89 -19.52
CA LEU A 129 8.92 -6.07 -19.61
C LEU A 129 8.79 -4.74 -18.89
N SER A 130 7.66 -4.04 -19.02
CA SER A 130 7.40 -2.80 -18.30
C SER A 130 7.31 -3.01 -16.79
N MET A 131 6.70 -4.11 -16.34
CA MET A 131 6.76 -4.52 -14.92
C MET A 131 8.18 -4.81 -14.47
N ALA A 132 8.98 -5.52 -15.28
CA ALA A 132 10.37 -5.77 -14.98
C ALA A 132 11.13 -4.44 -14.83
N ILE A 133 10.94 -3.46 -15.71
CA ILE A 133 11.57 -2.13 -15.63
C ILE A 133 11.12 -1.35 -14.38
N ILE A 134 9.88 -1.48 -13.95
CA ILE A 134 9.38 -0.83 -12.73
C ILE A 134 10.02 -1.44 -11.47
N VAL A 135 10.26 -2.76 -11.48
CA VAL A 135 10.90 -3.48 -10.38
C VAL A 135 12.43 -3.43 -10.46
N TRP A 136 13.03 -3.27 -11.64
CA TRP A 136 14.48 -3.28 -11.88
C TRP A 136 15.30 -2.25 -11.08
N PRO A 137 14.87 -0.99 -10.88
CA PRO A 137 15.62 -0.04 -10.06
C PRO A 137 15.79 -0.49 -8.60
N LEU A 138 15.06 -1.53 -8.15
CA LEU A 138 15.28 -2.20 -6.88
C LEU A 138 16.66 -2.87 -6.79
N ALA A 139 17.27 -3.28 -7.92
CA ALA A 139 18.57 -3.96 -7.96
C ALA A 139 19.76 -2.99 -8.13
N LEU A 140 19.52 -1.77 -8.65
CA LEU A 140 20.57 -0.82 -9.03
C LEU A 140 20.61 0.47 -8.19
N ALA A 141 19.74 0.58 -7.18
CA ALA A 141 19.74 1.72 -6.26
C ALA A 141 20.98 1.69 -5.35
N SER A 142 22.09 2.17 -5.89
CA SER A 142 23.29 2.52 -5.12
C SER A 142 23.19 3.98 -4.69
N ALA A 143 23.56 4.25 -3.44
CA ALA A 143 23.64 5.61 -2.92
C ALA A 143 24.50 6.47 -3.84
N LYS A 144 23.96 7.61 -4.29
CA LYS A 144 24.69 8.51 -5.18
C LYS A 144 25.79 9.18 -4.36
N VAL A 145 27.05 8.86 -4.66
CA VAL A 145 28.21 9.54 -4.08
C VAL A 145 28.22 10.97 -4.63
N THR A 146 27.67 11.91 -3.87
CA THR A 146 27.61 13.32 -4.24
C THR A 146 28.86 14.11 -3.85
N GLY A 147 29.78 13.51 -3.07
CA GLY A 147 31.01 14.18 -2.60
C GLY A 147 30.75 15.39 -1.68
N ARG A 148 29.49 15.59 -1.26
CA ARG A 148 29.06 16.66 -0.37
C ARG A 148 28.20 16.09 0.74
N ALA A 149 28.38 16.60 1.96
CA ALA A 149 27.47 16.34 3.04
C ALA A 149 26.16 17.11 2.81
N THR A 150 25.00 16.47 2.96
CA THR A 150 23.69 17.10 2.76
C THR A 150 22.80 16.82 3.95
N LEU A 151 22.18 17.87 4.49
CA LEU A 151 21.19 17.77 5.55
C LEU A 151 19.80 17.89 4.93
N ILE A 152 18.93 16.93 5.22
CA ILE A 152 17.57 16.86 4.68
C ILE A 152 16.58 16.96 5.83
N PHE A 153 15.73 17.98 5.77
CA PHE A 153 14.62 18.18 6.70
C PHE A 153 13.33 17.71 6.01
N PRO A 154 12.85 16.49 6.31
CA PRO A 154 11.60 16.01 5.75
C PRO A 154 10.43 16.81 6.31
N ASP A 155 9.57 17.34 5.43
CA ASP A 155 8.28 17.91 5.82
C ASP A 155 7.28 16.78 6.11
N ALA A 156 7.51 16.08 7.22
CA ALA A 156 6.74 14.91 7.64
C ALA A 156 5.82 15.23 8.85
N GLY A 157 5.55 16.51 9.11
CA GLY A 157 4.77 16.94 10.28
C GLY A 157 5.48 16.77 11.63
N ARG A 158 6.78 16.42 11.63
CA ARG A 158 7.64 16.31 12.81
C ARG A 158 8.85 17.22 12.66
N LYS A 159 9.12 18.03 13.68
CA LYS A 159 10.23 18.97 13.70
C LYS A 159 11.57 18.33 14.08
N ASP A 160 11.53 17.13 14.66
CA ASP A 160 12.70 16.52 15.31
C ASP A 160 13.36 15.44 14.43
N VAL A 161 12.81 15.18 13.25
CA VAL A 161 13.34 14.19 12.30
C VAL A 161 14.16 14.90 11.24
N PHE A 162 15.41 14.47 11.06
CA PHE A 162 16.27 14.94 9.97
C PHE A 162 17.22 13.83 9.52
N PHE A 163 17.68 13.93 8.28
CA PHE A 163 18.60 12.98 7.66
C PHE A 163 19.91 13.66 7.30
N ILE A 164 21.03 13.02 7.61
CA ILE A 164 22.37 13.47 7.26
C ILE A 164 22.92 12.51 6.20
N ARG A 165 23.21 13.01 5.01
CA ARG A 165 23.96 12.28 3.98
C ARG A 165 25.42 12.69 4.04
N LEU A 166 26.32 11.72 4.11
CA LEU A 166 27.76 11.95 4.06
C LEU A 166 28.26 12.03 2.60
N PRO A 167 29.43 12.66 2.37
CA PRO A 167 30.06 12.74 1.06
C PRO A 167 30.31 11.38 0.39
N ASP A 168 30.48 10.33 1.18
CA ASP A 168 30.75 8.95 0.76
C ASP A 168 29.48 8.15 0.42
N GLY A 169 28.30 8.77 0.51
CA GLY A 169 27.01 8.12 0.24
C GLY A 169 26.40 7.39 1.43
N ARG A 170 27.03 7.40 2.61
CA ARG A 170 26.40 6.90 3.85
C ARG A 170 25.33 7.87 4.33
N GLY A 171 24.21 7.34 4.82
CA GLY A 171 23.12 8.13 5.37
C GLY A 171 22.87 7.84 6.84
N PHE A 172 22.67 8.87 7.66
CA PHE A 172 22.20 8.76 9.04
C PHE A 172 20.81 9.34 9.20
N ALA A 173 19.91 8.58 9.81
CA ALA A 173 18.57 9.03 10.16
C ALA A 173 18.49 9.33 11.66
N VAL A 174 18.07 10.54 12.04
CA VAL A 174 17.93 10.96 13.45
C VAL A 174 16.45 11.02 13.83
N ASP A 175 16.11 10.44 14.98
CA ASP A 175 14.77 10.33 15.59
C ASP A 175 13.64 9.80 14.67
N ALA A 176 14.03 9.11 13.60
CA ALA A 176 13.13 8.74 12.51
C ALA A 176 12.25 7.50 12.80
N ASN A 177 12.58 6.70 13.83
CA ASN A 177 11.92 5.43 14.14
C ASN A 177 10.92 5.50 15.31
N ARG A 178 10.43 6.70 15.65
CA ARG A 178 9.41 6.85 16.72
C ARG A 178 7.99 6.66 16.15
N PRO A 179 7.11 5.86 16.77
CA PRO A 179 5.69 5.79 16.41
C PRO A 179 4.96 7.13 16.65
N ASP A 180 4.04 7.55 15.78
CA ASP A 180 3.21 8.73 16.07
C ASP A 180 2.25 8.44 17.22
N ARG A 181 1.97 9.47 18.03
CA ARG A 181 0.83 9.48 18.95
C ARG A 181 -0.45 9.44 18.12
N GLY A 182 -1.00 8.24 17.91
CA GLY A 182 -2.19 8.01 17.07
C GLY A 182 -2.10 6.78 16.16
N GLY A 183 -1.00 6.03 16.19
CA GLY A 183 -0.86 4.79 15.41
C GLY A 183 -0.58 5.01 13.92
N PHE A 184 -0.33 6.26 13.50
CA PHE A 184 0.20 6.53 12.17
C PHE A 184 1.70 6.17 12.13
N ASP A 185 2.08 5.34 11.18
CA ASP A 185 3.46 4.94 10.98
C ASP A 185 4.12 5.92 10.00
N THR A 186 4.61 7.05 10.53
CA THR A 186 5.31 8.09 9.75
C THR A 186 6.51 7.51 8.99
N TRP A 187 7.19 6.55 9.62
CA TRP A 187 8.36 5.92 9.05
C TRP A 187 8.00 5.19 7.77
N ARG A 188 7.05 4.25 7.83
CA ARG A 188 6.64 3.48 6.65
C ARG A 188 5.94 4.32 5.58
N ARG A 189 5.20 5.35 5.97
CA ARG A 189 4.31 6.09 5.05
C ARG A 189 4.91 7.34 4.44
N VAL A 190 5.91 7.96 5.07
CA VAL A 190 6.47 9.24 4.62
C VAL A 190 7.99 9.16 4.49
N LEU A 191 8.68 8.73 5.55
CA LEU A 191 10.13 8.79 5.62
C LEU A 191 10.80 7.73 4.75
N ALA A 192 10.43 6.46 4.88
CA ALA A 192 10.97 5.38 4.05
C ALA A 192 10.71 5.62 2.55
N PRO A 193 9.53 6.10 2.12
CA PRO A 193 9.32 6.47 0.73
C PRO A 193 10.20 7.62 0.20
N LEU A 194 10.43 8.63 1.05
CA LEU A 194 11.31 9.76 0.72
C LEU A 194 12.75 9.29 0.50
N LEU A 195 13.27 8.40 1.35
CA LEU A 195 14.61 7.84 1.22
C LEU A 195 14.75 6.98 -0.05
N ARG A 196 13.74 6.16 -0.37
CA ARG A 196 13.73 5.33 -1.59
C ARG A 196 13.73 6.15 -2.87
N ASN A 197 13.00 7.27 -2.89
CA ASN A 197 13.00 8.20 -4.03
C ASN A 197 14.39 8.79 -4.30
N GLN A 198 15.22 8.88 -3.27
CA GLN A 198 16.58 9.38 -3.41
C GLN A 198 17.58 8.30 -3.83
N GLY A 199 17.12 7.04 -3.98
CA GLY A 199 17.93 5.91 -4.42
C GLY A 199 18.78 5.30 -3.30
N GLU A 200 18.47 5.59 -2.04
CA GLU A 200 19.35 5.27 -0.92
C GLU A 200 18.73 4.21 -0.01
N ARG A 201 19.43 3.08 0.11
CA ARG A 201 18.99 1.92 0.90
C ARG A 201 19.81 1.68 2.17
N ASN A 202 21.01 2.24 2.24
CA ASN A 202 21.93 2.06 3.36
C ASN A 202 21.88 3.28 4.28
N TRP A 203 20.84 3.32 5.11
CA TRP A 203 20.74 4.30 6.20
C TRP A 203 21.08 3.59 7.51
N GLU A 204 22.12 4.06 8.17
CA GLU A 204 22.39 3.71 9.56
C GLU A 204 21.46 4.54 10.43
N ALA A 205 20.54 3.89 11.14
CA ALA A 205 19.63 4.59 12.03
C ALA A 205 20.40 5.03 13.28
N LEU A 206 20.59 6.34 13.44
CA LEU A 206 21.17 6.92 14.64
C LEU A 206 20.04 7.36 15.56
N ILE A 207 19.72 6.50 16.54
CA ILE A 207 18.75 6.85 17.58
C ILE A 207 19.46 7.75 18.59
N LEU A 208 19.36 9.06 18.41
CA LEU A 208 19.84 10.02 19.42
C LEU A 208 18.78 10.16 20.51
N TRP A 209 19.10 9.61 21.68
CA TRP A 209 18.41 9.88 22.93
C TRP A 209 18.93 11.19 23.53
N ALA A 210 18.05 12.16 23.74
CA ALA A 210 18.27 13.23 24.71
C ALA A 210 16.96 13.57 25.42
N ALA A 211 16.74 12.92 26.56
CA ALA A 211 16.32 13.64 27.75
C ALA A 211 16.92 12.91 28.98
N PRO A 212 17.84 13.54 29.73
CA PRO A 212 18.10 13.12 31.10
C PRO A 212 16.81 13.36 31.90
N ALA A 213 16.60 12.51 32.89
CA ALA A 213 15.52 12.65 33.85
C ALA A 213 15.53 14.07 34.44
N ALA A 214 14.46 14.83 34.24
CA ALA A 214 14.15 15.95 35.11
C ALA A 214 13.50 15.38 36.38
N GLY A 215 14.33 14.77 37.22
CA GLY A 215 14.08 14.75 38.65
C GLY A 215 14.15 16.19 39.16
N ARG A 216 13.02 16.66 39.70
CA ARG A 216 12.78 17.73 40.68
C ARG A 216 13.83 18.84 40.81
N LEU A 217 13.37 20.09 40.62
CA LEU A 217 13.17 21.04 41.73
C LEU A 217 11.80 21.71 41.55
#